data_AF-A0A835IAG3-F1
#
_entry.id   AF-A0A835IAG3-F1
#
_cell.length_a   1.000
_cell.length_b   1.000
_cell.length_c   1.000
_cell.angle_alpha   90.00
_cell.angle_beta   90.00
_cell.angle_gamma   90.00
#
_symmetry.space_group_name_H-M   'P 1'
#
loop_
_entity.id
_entity.type
_entity.pdbx_description
1 polymer ?
#
loop_
_entity_poly.entity_id
_entity_poly.type
_entity_poly.pdbx_seq_one_letter_code
_entity_poly.pdbx_strand_id
1 'polypeptide(L)'
;MTKWHHLNCFPSSLNSVENITGFSLLNSIDQESLINFAKSPKRKAEEIEGENDEISGKKTKGVEIEIEIVFSDSDVKNEYKGITLMNKWKAFETVIFLERDEGLVDSKKIAAFDFDGCLANTNVKRVGENAWSLMYGCIPDKLKSLHGDGYKVVIFTNESNIDRWKNKRKVAIDSKVGRLNNFIKCVGVPVQVFIACGYGGEDRYRKPKTGMWRLMEKHLNSGNEIDMDESFYVGDAAGRVGDHSDADIKFAEAIGLKFYVPEDYFEV
;
A
#
# COMPACT_ATOMS: atom_id res chain seq x y z
N MET A 1 20.32 -36.86 -14.25
CA MET A 1 19.31 -36.32 -13.31
C MET A 1 19.20 -34.82 -13.53
N THR A 2 18.00 -34.32 -13.78
CA THR A 2 17.73 -32.88 -13.88
C THR A 2 17.85 -32.26 -12.48
N LYS A 3 18.68 -31.22 -12.34
CA LYS A 3 18.83 -30.46 -11.08
C LYS A 3 18.17 -29.10 -11.27
N TRP A 4 17.31 -28.74 -10.32
CA TRP A 4 16.62 -27.46 -10.31
C TRP A 4 17.38 -26.50 -9.39
N HIS A 5 17.65 -25.30 -9.88
CA HIS A 5 18.30 -24.24 -9.12
C HIS A 5 17.38 -23.02 -9.11
N HIS A 6 17.29 -22.34 -7.97
CA HIS A 6 16.81 -20.96 -7.98
C HIS A 6 17.79 -20.13 -8.83
N LEU A 7 17.26 -19.17 -9.60
CA LEU A 7 18.03 -18.36 -10.53
C LEU A 7 19.29 -17.76 -9.88
N ASN A 8 19.14 -17.26 -8.64
CA ASN A 8 20.22 -16.62 -7.87
C ASN A 8 21.15 -17.60 -7.14
N CYS A 9 20.86 -18.90 -7.16
CA CYS A 9 21.63 -19.94 -6.48
C CYS A 9 22.35 -20.87 -7.48
N PHE A 10 22.46 -20.43 -8.74
CA PHE A 10 23.14 -21.19 -9.77
C PHE A 10 24.66 -21.16 -9.52
N PRO A 11 25.31 -22.33 -9.29
CA PRO A 11 26.66 -22.40 -8.73
C PRO A 11 27.79 -22.04 -9.72
N SER A 12 27.46 -21.76 -10.98
CA SER A 12 28.44 -21.52 -12.05
C SER A 12 28.13 -20.21 -12.78
N SER A 13 29.17 -19.43 -13.12
CA SER A 13 28.99 -18.19 -13.88
C SER A 13 28.50 -18.49 -15.30
N LEU A 14 27.30 -18.01 -15.62
CA LEU A 14 26.71 -18.07 -16.95
C LEU A 14 27.40 -17.05 -17.86
N ASN A 15 28.52 -17.44 -18.45
CA ASN A 15 29.32 -16.54 -19.30
C ASN A 15 28.65 -16.24 -20.66
N SER A 16 27.79 -17.14 -21.14
CA SER A 16 26.87 -16.90 -22.27
C SER A 16 25.62 -17.77 -22.11
N VAL A 17 24.44 -17.19 -22.33
CA VAL A 17 23.14 -17.89 -22.33
C VAL A 17 22.95 -18.77 -23.56
N GLU A 18 23.74 -18.57 -24.62
CA GLU A 18 23.67 -19.33 -25.88
C GLU A 18 24.11 -20.79 -25.70
N ASN A 19 24.85 -21.08 -24.64
CA ASN A 19 25.28 -22.44 -24.28
C ASN A 19 24.22 -23.23 -23.50
N ILE A 20 23.09 -22.59 -23.13
CA ILE A 20 21.99 -23.29 -22.46
C ILE A 20 21.21 -24.08 -23.52
N THR A 21 21.29 -25.41 -23.45
CA THR A 21 20.52 -26.29 -24.32
C THR A 21 19.01 -26.00 -24.17
N GLY A 22 18.35 -25.65 -25.26
CA GLY A 22 16.92 -25.31 -25.27
C GLY A 22 16.59 -23.84 -24.98
N PHE A 23 17.57 -22.94 -24.87
CA PHE A 23 17.34 -21.50 -24.65
C PHE A 23 16.38 -20.88 -25.68
N SER A 24 16.57 -21.22 -26.97
CA SER A 24 15.73 -20.73 -28.06
C SER A 24 14.30 -21.26 -28.03
N LEU A 25 14.00 -22.28 -27.23
CA LEU A 25 12.66 -22.83 -27.05
C LEU A 25 11.87 -22.15 -25.93
N LEU A 26 12.52 -21.29 -25.13
CA LEU A 26 11.86 -20.48 -24.10
C LEU A 26 11.04 -19.35 -24.73
N ASN A 27 10.01 -18.87 -24.04
CA ASN A 27 9.31 -17.66 -24.46
C ASN A 27 10.20 -16.41 -24.27
N SER A 28 9.84 -15.30 -24.93
CA SER A 28 10.66 -14.08 -24.94
C SER A 28 10.92 -13.48 -23.56
N ILE A 29 9.97 -13.60 -22.64
CA ILE A 29 10.08 -13.07 -21.26
C ILE A 29 11.14 -13.86 -20.47
N ASP A 30 11.14 -15.19 -20.61
CA ASP A 30 12.11 -16.06 -19.95
C ASP A 30 13.52 -15.92 -20.55
N GLN A 31 13.61 -15.72 -21.87
CA GLN A 31 14.88 -15.43 -22.54
C GLN A 31 15.50 -14.11 -22.04
N GLU A 32 14.70 -13.04 -21.95
CA GLU A 32 15.13 -11.73 -21.44
C GLU A 32 15.59 -11.82 -19.97
N SER A 33 14.87 -12.57 -19.14
CA SER A 33 15.21 -12.77 -17.73
C SER A 33 16.58 -13.43 -17.54
N LEU A 34 16.90 -14.45 -18.35
CA LEU A 34 18.20 -15.12 -18.34
C LEU A 34 19.33 -14.24 -18.88
N ILE A 35 19.07 -13.46 -19.93
CA ILE A 35 20.03 -12.50 -20.49
C ILE A 35 20.40 -11.44 -19.43
N ASN A 36 19.40 -10.91 -18.73
CA ASN A 36 19.62 -9.93 -17.66
C ASN A 36 20.39 -10.52 -16.49
N PHE A 37 20.11 -11.78 -16.14
CA PHE A 37 20.87 -12.49 -15.11
C PHE A 37 22.35 -12.63 -15.47
N ALA A 38 22.66 -13.07 -16.70
CA ALA A 38 24.03 -13.23 -17.18
C ALA A 38 24.82 -11.91 -17.28
N LYS A 39 24.13 -10.76 -17.44
CA LYS A 39 24.74 -9.43 -17.51
C LYS A 39 25.01 -8.77 -16.16
N SER A 40 24.52 -9.33 -15.06
CA SER A 40 24.65 -8.74 -13.73
C SER A 40 26.09 -8.91 -13.15
N PRO A 41 26.70 -7.86 -12.56
CA PRO A 41 28.07 -7.94 -12.03
C PRO A 41 28.13 -8.77 -10.74
N LYS A 42 29.14 -9.65 -10.65
CA LYS A 42 29.36 -10.58 -9.52
C LYS A 42 29.47 -9.84 -8.17
N ARG A 43 28.67 -10.25 -7.18
CA ARG A 43 29.02 -10.06 -5.75
C ARG A 43 30.03 -11.15 -5.39
N LYS A 44 31.21 -10.77 -4.91
CA LYS A 44 32.18 -11.73 -4.33
C LYS A 44 31.58 -12.30 -3.05
N ALA A 45 31.46 -13.62 -2.96
CA ALA A 45 31.28 -14.31 -1.71
C ALA A 45 32.67 -14.42 -1.06
N GLU A 46 32.86 -13.81 0.12
CA GLU A 46 34.01 -14.09 0.96
C GLU A 46 33.74 -15.39 1.73
N GLU A 47 34.69 -16.30 1.63
CA GLU A 47 34.74 -17.58 2.35
C GLU A 47 35.03 -17.30 3.83
N ILE A 48 34.26 -17.91 4.73
CA ILE A 48 34.64 -18.09 6.13
C ILE A 48 34.45 -19.57 6.46
N GLU A 49 35.58 -20.25 6.71
CA GLU A 49 35.67 -21.63 7.19
C GLU A 49 35.57 -21.70 8.73
N GLY A 50 34.91 -22.77 9.24
CA GLY A 50 34.98 -23.33 10.61
C GLY A 50 34.29 -22.51 11.72
N GLU A 51 33.54 -23.03 12.69
CA GLU A 51 33.33 -24.36 13.28
C GLU A 51 31.95 -24.39 13.99
N ASN A 52 31.47 -25.59 14.34
CA ASN A 52 30.14 -25.92 14.89
C ASN A 52 29.83 -25.30 16.27
N ASP A 53 28.58 -24.86 16.51
CA ASP A 53 27.59 -25.56 17.35
C ASP A 53 26.32 -24.71 17.61
N GLU A 54 25.22 -25.42 17.84
CA GLU A 54 23.80 -25.08 18.04
C GLU A 54 23.39 -23.66 18.52
N ILE A 55 22.31 -23.10 17.93
CA ILE A 55 21.06 -22.64 18.62
C ILE A 55 20.21 -21.68 17.74
N SER A 56 18.93 -22.04 17.63
CA SER A 56 17.73 -21.22 17.35
C SER A 56 17.51 -20.62 15.95
N GLY A 57 16.35 -21.00 15.38
CA GLY A 57 15.84 -20.46 14.13
C GLY A 57 15.56 -18.95 14.20
N LYS A 58 16.36 -18.16 13.48
CA LYS A 58 16.01 -16.80 13.08
C LYS A 58 15.43 -16.84 11.68
N LYS A 59 14.14 -16.51 11.56
CA LYS A 59 13.47 -16.19 10.31
C LYS A 59 14.27 -15.10 9.59
N THR A 60 14.79 -15.43 8.42
CA THR A 60 15.42 -14.47 7.52
C THR A 60 14.34 -13.52 7.00
N LYS A 61 14.35 -12.27 7.48
CA LYS A 61 13.60 -11.16 6.89
C LYS A 61 14.00 -11.06 5.41
N GLY A 62 13.04 -11.23 4.52
CA GLY A 62 13.20 -10.84 3.12
C GLY A 62 13.48 -9.35 3.08
N VAL A 63 14.64 -8.96 2.55
CA VAL A 63 14.95 -7.56 2.29
C VAL A 63 14.12 -7.16 1.06
N GLU A 64 12.95 -6.58 1.29
CA GLU A 64 12.31 -5.77 0.26
C GLU A 64 13.26 -4.61 -0.05
N ILE A 65 13.64 -4.48 -1.31
CA ILE A 65 14.39 -3.33 -1.80
C ILE A 65 13.43 -2.14 -1.65
N GLU A 66 13.64 -1.32 -0.62
CA GLU A 66 12.91 -0.06 -0.47
C GLU A 66 13.17 0.81 -1.71
N ILE A 67 12.18 0.91 -2.58
CA ILE A 67 12.18 1.95 -3.62
C ILE A 67 11.96 3.27 -2.89
N GLU A 68 13.02 4.07 -2.78
CA GLU A 68 12.97 5.38 -2.14
C GLU A 68 11.95 6.28 -2.86
N ILE A 69 10.96 6.79 -2.11
CA ILE A 69 10.00 7.77 -2.60
C ILE A 69 10.66 9.14 -2.46
N VAL A 70 11.17 9.66 -3.57
CA VAL A 70 11.65 11.05 -3.66
C VAL A 70 10.43 11.95 -3.74
N PHE A 71 10.04 12.52 -2.61
CA PHE A 71 8.93 13.45 -2.50
C PHE A 71 9.46 14.88 -2.42
N SER A 72 8.94 15.75 -3.28
CA SER A 72 9.20 17.19 -3.25
C SER A 72 7.87 17.92 -3.34
N ASP A 73 7.72 19.01 -2.59
CA ASP A 73 6.55 19.87 -2.65
C ASP A 73 6.30 20.41 -4.07
N SER A 74 7.36 20.54 -4.89
CA SER A 74 7.24 20.94 -6.30
C SER A 74 6.53 19.91 -7.19
N ASP A 75 6.54 18.64 -6.79
CA ASP A 75 5.95 17.53 -7.55
C ASP A 75 4.49 17.29 -7.15
N VAL A 76 4.04 17.94 -6.07
CA VAL A 76 2.66 17.90 -5.59
C VAL A 76 1.79 18.81 -6.46
N LYS A 77 0.71 18.25 -7.00
CA LYS A 77 -0.16 18.93 -7.97
C LYS A 77 -1.56 19.13 -7.40
N ASN A 78 -2.22 20.21 -7.82
CA ASN A 78 -3.66 20.44 -7.58
C ASN A 78 -4.54 19.79 -8.65
N GLU A 79 -3.95 18.99 -9.54
CA GLU A 79 -4.65 18.28 -10.60
C GLU A 79 -4.12 16.84 -10.73
N TYR A 80 -5.00 15.94 -11.15
CA TYR A 80 -4.65 14.56 -11.45
C TYR A 80 -5.06 14.21 -12.88
N LYS A 81 -4.05 13.95 -13.74
CA LYS A 81 -4.24 13.60 -15.17
C LYS A 81 -5.14 14.61 -15.92
N GLY A 82 -4.91 15.91 -15.71
CA GLY A 82 -5.64 17.01 -16.34
C GLY A 82 -7.01 17.33 -15.71
N ILE A 83 -7.34 16.75 -14.56
CA ILE A 83 -8.55 17.06 -13.80
C ILE A 83 -8.17 17.83 -12.54
N THR A 84 -8.63 19.06 -12.41
CA THR A 84 -8.48 19.87 -11.20
C THR A 84 -9.16 19.19 -10.02
N LEU A 85 -8.43 19.03 -8.93
CA LEU A 85 -8.93 18.44 -7.68
C LEU A 85 -9.64 19.50 -6.83
N MET A 86 -10.53 19.05 -5.94
CA MET A 86 -11.17 19.95 -4.96
C MET A 86 -10.11 20.56 -4.02
N ASN A 87 -10.46 21.65 -3.34
CA ASN A 87 -9.57 22.30 -2.38
C ASN A 87 -9.02 21.31 -1.34
N LYS A 88 -7.75 21.47 -0.96
CA LYS A 88 -6.93 20.55 -0.13
C LYS A 88 -6.62 19.18 -0.73
N TRP A 89 -7.30 18.72 -1.78
CA TRP A 89 -6.91 17.48 -2.45
C TRP A 89 -5.73 17.72 -3.39
N LYS A 90 -4.70 16.88 -3.25
CA LYS A 90 -3.46 16.94 -4.02
C LYS A 90 -3.21 15.62 -4.73
N ALA A 91 -2.32 15.68 -5.71
CA ALA A 91 -1.82 14.53 -6.43
C ALA A 91 -0.30 14.45 -6.36
N PHE A 92 0.21 13.24 -6.21
CA PHE A 92 1.63 12.90 -6.33
C PHE A 92 1.75 11.54 -7.03
N GLU A 93 2.47 11.47 -8.13
CA GLU A 93 2.55 10.29 -9.02
C GLU A 93 1.16 9.70 -9.35
N THR A 94 0.82 8.51 -8.81
CA THR A 94 -0.46 7.79 -8.98
C THR A 94 -1.34 7.86 -7.74
N VAL A 95 -1.03 8.75 -6.78
CA VAL A 95 -1.78 8.94 -5.54
C VAL A 95 -2.52 10.26 -5.57
N ILE A 96 -3.79 10.24 -5.20
CA ILE A 96 -4.52 11.43 -4.75
C ILE A 96 -4.59 11.39 -3.23
N PHE A 97 -4.24 12.48 -2.54
CA PHE A 97 -4.27 12.54 -1.09
C PHE A 97 -4.90 13.83 -0.59
N LEU A 98 -5.50 13.77 0.59
CA LEU A 98 -6.03 14.94 1.28
C LEU A 98 -4.89 15.60 2.06
N GLU A 99 -4.51 16.79 1.64
CA GLU A 99 -3.58 17.64 2.37
C GLU A 99 -4.19 18.01 3.73
N ARG A 100 -3.30 18.27 4.71
CA ARG A 100 -3.61 18.49 6.12
C ARG A 100 -4.94 19.22 6.34
N ASP A 101 -5.84 18.57 7.08
CA ASP A 101 -7.04 19.25 7.56
C ASP A 101 -6.71 20.11 8.80
N GLU A 102 -7.55 21.11 9.07
CA GLU A 102 -7.41 21.90 10.29
C GLU A 102 -7.58 20.98 11.51
N GLY A 103 -6.61 21.03 12.42
CA GLY A 103 -6.59 20.17 13.60
C GLY A 103 -5.96 18.78 13.40
N LEU A 104 -5.52 18.42 12.18
CA LEU A 104 -4.74 17.20 12.00
C LEU A 104 -3.39 17.35 12.70
N VAL A 105 -3.13 16.50 13.70
CA VAL A 105 -1.88 16.46 14.46
C VAL A 105 -1.06 15.24 14.04
N ASP A 106 0.19 15.48 13.66
CA ASP A 106 1.14 14.39 13.40
C ASP A 106 1.45 13.64 14.69
N SER A 107 1.53 12.31 14.63
CA SER A 107 1.61 11.47 15.82
C SER A 107 2.54 10.29 15.63
N LYS A 108 3.05 9.77 16.75
CA LYS A 108 3.72 8.46 16.78
C LYS A 108 2.73 7.30 16.73
N LYS A 109 1.47 7.52 17.12
CA LYS A 109 0.42 6.49 17.09
C LYS A 109 -0.46 6.68 15.85
N ILE A 110 -0.53 5.66 15.02
CA ILE A 110 -1.32 5.69 13.78
C ILE A 110 -2.47 4.68 13.88
N ALA A 111 -3.69 5.19 13.75
CA ALA A 111 -4.88 4.36 13.55
C ALA A 111 -5.22 4.44 12.05
N ALA A 112 -4.84 3.42 11.29
CA ALA A 112 -5.00 3.39 9.86
C ALA A 112 -6.14 2.45 9.43
N PHE A 113 -6.88 2.84 8.40
CA PHE A 113 -8.09 2.15 7.97
C PHE A 113 -8.14 2.01 6.44
N ASP A 114 -8.74 0.92 5.95
CA ASP A 114 -9.37 0.94 4.63
C ASP A 114 -10.67 1.78 4.66
N PHE A 115 -11.25 2.07 3.50
CA PHE A 115 -12.51 2.80 3.39
C PHE A 115 -13.71 1.92 2.99
N ASP A 116 -13.66 1.26 1.84
CA ASP A 116 -14.83 0.58 1.24
C ASP A 116 -14.97 -0.82 1.82
N GLY A 117 -15.99 -1.07 2.63
CA GLY A 117 -16.15 -2.33 3.36
C GLY A 117 -15.58 -2.30 4.77
N CYS A 118 -14.75 -1.29 5.11
CA CYS A 118 -14.23 -1.07 6.45
C CYS A 118 -14.96 0.07 7.18
N LEU A 119 -14.81 1.31 6.71
CA LEU A 119 -15.42 2.49 7.33
C LEU A 119 -16.78 2.84 6.72
N ALA A 120 -16.94 2.57 5.43
CA ALA A 120 -18.14 2.87 4.67
C ALA A 120 -18.67 1.61 4.00
N ASN A 121 -19.97 1.37 4.15
CA ASN A 121 -20.70 0.46 3.28
C ASN A 121 -20.98 1.19 1.96
N THR A 122 -20.35 0.71 0.89
CA THR A 122 -20.43 1.35 -0.42
C THR A 122 -21.13 0.43 -1.40
N ASN A 123 -22.15 0.98 -2.07
CA ASN A 123 -22.92 0.18 -3.00
C ASN A 123 -22.25 0.25 -4.38
N VAL A 124 -21.57 -0.82 -4.79
CA VAL A 124 -20.91 -0.95 -6.10
C VAL A 124 -21.83 -0.68 -7.30
N LYS A 125 -23.16 -0.75 -7.11
CA LYS A 125 -24.18 -0.46 -8.14
C LYS A 125 -24.58 1.02 -8.21
N ARG A 126 -24.17 1.85 -7.25
CA ARG A 126 -24.47 3.29 -7.19
C ARG A 126 -23.18 4.09 -7.35
N VAL A 127 -23.23 5.13 -8.17
CA VAL A 127 -22.12 6.07 -8.36
C VAL A 127 -22.56 7.44 -7.85
N GLY A 128 -21.66 8.16 -7.19
CA GLY A 128 -21.90 9.49 -6.66
C GLY A 128 -21.30 9.67 -5.26
N GLU A 129 -21.19 10.93 -4.84
CA GLU A 129 -20.67 11.33 -3.53
C GLU A 129 -21.52 10.85 -2.34
N ASN A 130 -22.79 10.55 -2.58
CA ASN A 130 -23.76 10.07 -1.58
C ASN A 130 -24.01 8.55 -1.66
N ALA A 131 -23.24 7.83 -2.49
CA ALA A 131 -23.39 6.39 -2.70
C ALA A 131 -22.74 5.56 -1.59
N TRP A 132 -22.97 5.92 -0.33
CA TRP A 132 -22.38 5.28 0.85
C TRP A 132 -23.28 5.41 2.08
N SER A 133 -23.02 4.57 3.08
CA SER A 133 -23.45 4.74 4.46
C SER A 133 -22.30 4.32 5.38
N LEU A 134 -22.39 4.63 6.67
CA LEU A 134 -21.45 4.05 7.65
C LEU A 134 -21.51 2.52 7.57
N MET A 135 -20.36 1.85 7.67
CA MET A 135 -20.31 0.40 7.78
C MET A 135 -20.91 -0.05 9.12
N TYR A 136 -20.52 0.63 10.21
CA TYR A 136 -21.06 0.44 11.56
C TYR A 136 -21.44 1.77 12.20
N GLY A 137 -22.53 1.80 12.97
CA GLY A 137 -23.04 3.02 13.60
C GLY A 137 -22.10 3.64 14.63
N CYS A 138 -21.22 2.84 15.25
CA CYS A 138 -20.28 3.26 16.30
C CYS A 138 -19.02 3.97 15.75
N ILE A 139 -18.76 3.92 14.44
CA ILE A 139 -17.54 4.44 13.81
C ILE A 139 -17.24 5.90 14.19
N PRO A 140 -18.20 6.85 14.14
CA PRO A 140 -17.93 8.23 14.51
C PRO A 140 -17.37 8.37 15.93
N ASP A 141 -17.93 7.64 16.89
CA ASP A 141 -17.52 7.74 18.29
C ASP A 141 -16.18 7.03 18.54
N LYS A 142 -15.94 5.91 17.86
CA LYS A 142 -14.64 5.21 17.91
C LYS A 142 -13.51 6.08 17.37
N LEU A 143 -13.70 6.74 16.22
CA LEU A 143 -12.69 7.61 15.62
C LEU A 143 -12.45 8.88 16.45
N LYS A 144 -13.48 9.44 17.10
CA LYS A 144 -13.33 10.52 18.08
C LYS A 144 -12.51 10.10 19.29
N SER A 145 -12.77 8.91 19.83
CA SER A 145 -11.97 8.36 20.94
C SER A 145 -10.51 8.23 20.55
N LEU A 146 -10.21 7.59 19.40
CA LEU A 146 -8.84 7.44 18.91
C LEU A 146 -8.13 8.77 18.76
N HIS A 147 -8.78 9.76 18.14
CA HIS A 147 -8.22 11.09 18.00
C HIS A 147 -7.96 11.75 19.38
N GLY A 148 -8.89 11.59 20.33
CA GLY A 148 -8.72 12.04 21.72
C GLY A 148 -7.55 11.36 22.44
N ASP A 149 -7.28 10.10 22.12
CA ASP A 149 -6.17 9.29 22.66
C ASP A 149 -4.82 9.58 21.98
N GLY A 150 -4.79 10.58 21.09
CA GLY A 150 -3.60 11.06 20.40
C GLY A 150 -3.23 10.28 19.14
N TYR A 151 -4.14 9.47 18.61
CA TYR A 151 -3.91 8.81 17.33
C TYR A 151 -4.10 9.77 16.17
N LYS A 152 -3.19 9.71 15.21
CA LYS A 152 -3.44 10.22 13.87
C LYS A 152 -4.31 9.21 13.12
N VAL A 153 -5.49 9.65 12.70
CA VAL A 153 -6.42 8.83 11.92
C VAL A 153 -6.09 8.95 10.44
N VAL A 154 -5.82 7.81 9.79
CA VAL A 154 -5.40 7.76 8.38
C VAL A 154 -6.25 6.77 7.60
N ILE A 155 -6.65 7.13 6.39
CA ILE A 155 -7.33 6.23 5.45
C ILE A 155 -6.40 5.93 4.27
N PHE A 156 -6.21 4.65 3.99
CA PHE A 156 -5.51 4.13 2.81
C PHE A 156 -6.49 3.33 1.96
N THR A 157 -6.87 3.84 0.79
CA THR A 157 -7.87 3.21 -0.09
C THR A 157 -7.35 2.99 -1.50
N ASN A 158 -7.71 1.86 -2.09
CA ASN A 158 -7.42 1.52 -3.49
C ASN A 158 -8.60 1.95 -4.37
N GLU A 159 -8.39 2.79 -5.40
CA GLU A 159 -9.45 3.21 -6.34
C GLU A 159 -8.98 3.15 -7.80
N SER A 160 -8.78 1.92 -8.29
CA SER A 160 -8.31 1.67 -9.66
C SER A 160 -9.22 2.21 -10.76
N ASN A 161 -10.50 2.50 -10.48
CA ASN A 161 -11.40 3.04 -11.50
C ASN A 161 -10.98 4.43 -11.98
N ILE A 162 -10.23 5.19 -11.17
CA ILE A 162 -9.71 6.50 -11.54
C ILE A 162 -8.76 6.38 -12.75
N ASP A 163 -7.78 5.47 -12.73
CA ASP A 163 -6.90 5.30 -13.89
C ASP A 163 -7.48 4.37 -14.96
N ARG A 164 -8.24 3.35 -14.56
CA ARG A 164 -8.86 2.38 -15.47
C ARG A 164 -9.88 3.03 -16.39
N TRP A 165 -10.73 3.93 -15.89
CA TRP A 165 -11.81 4.54 -16.67
C TRP A 165 -11.42 5.92 -17.20
N LYS A 166 -10.51 5.97 -18.18
CA LYS A 166 -9.99 7.24 -18.76
C LYS A 166 -11.09 8.26 -19.10
N ASN A 167 -12.17 7.83 -19.76
CA ASN A 167 -13.27 8.70 -20.19
C ASN A 167 -14.27 9.05 -19.07
N LYS A 168 -14.22 8.35 -17.93
CA LYS A 168 -15.07 8.60 -16.75
C LYS A 168 -14.24 8.95 -15.51
N ARG A 169 -12.97 9.32 -15.69
CA ARG A 169 -12.04 9.57 -14.59
C ARG A 169 -12.56 10.65 -13.65
N LYS A 170 -13.07 11.76 -14.21
CA LYS A 170 -13.67 12.83 -13.41
C LYS A 170 -14.80 12.31 -12.54
N VAL A 171 -15.70 11.50 -13.10
CA VAL A 171 -16.81 10.87 -12.37
C VAL A 171 -16.31 9.95 -11.25
N ALA A 172 -15.26 9.17 -11.51
CA ALA A 172 -14.65 8.30 -10.49
C ALA A 172 -14.00 9.11 -9.36
N ILE A 173 -13.26 10.17 -9.70
CA ILE A 173 -12.66 11.10 -8.73
C ILE A 173 -13.76 11.77 -7.90
N ASP A 174 -14.73 12.44 -8.55
CA ASP A 174 -15.83 13.14 -7.89
C ASP A 174 -16.58 12.18 -6.93
N SER A 175 -16.84 10.95 -7.37
CA SER A 175 -17.54 9.95 -6.54
C SER A 175 -16.71 9.46 -5.35
N LYS A 176 -15.40 9.20 -5.51
CA LYS A 176 -14.56 8.74 -4.39
C LYS A 176 -14.26 9.87 -3.41
N VAL A 177 -13.77 11.01 -3.92
CA VAL A 177 -13.47 12.21 -3.12
C VAL A 177 -14.71 12.72 -2.40
N GLY A 178 -15.86 12.79 -3.07
CA GLY A 178 -17.11 13.23 -2.46
C GLY A 178 -17.57 12.33 -1.32
N ARG A 179 -17.46 10.99 -1.48
CA ARG A 179 -17.77 10.04 -0.39
C ARG A 179 -16.85 10.24 0.82
N LEU A 180 -15.55 10.42 0.58
CA LEU A 180 -14.57 10.66 1.64
C LEU A 180 -14.82 12.00 2.37
N ASN A 181 -15.08 13.08 1.64
CA ASN A 181 -15.42 14.38 2.23
C ASN A 181 -16.69 14.29 3.11
N ASN A 182 -17.74 13.63 2.61
CA ASN A 182 -18.97 13.42 3.35
C ASN A 182 -18.77 12.55 4.59
N PHE A 183 -17.93 11.52 4.49
CA PHE A 183 -17.54 10.68 5.62
C PHE A 183 -16.79 11.49 6.68
N ILE A 184 -15.75 12.24 6.30
CA ILE A 184 -14.96 13.08 7.21
C ILE A 184 -15.86 14.08 7.95
N LYS A 185 -16.77 14.74 7.23
CA LYS A 185 -17.76 15.62 7.83
C LYS A 185 -18.68 14.90 8.81
N CYS A 186 -19.07 13.66 8.51
CA CYS A 186 -19.94 12.86 9.37
C CYS A 186 -19.26 12.43 10.67
N VAL A 187 -17.98 12.05 10.63
CA VAL A 187 -17.24 11.59 11.82
C VAL A 187 -16.73 12.74 12.67
N GLY A 188 -16.48 13.91 12.06
CA GLY A 188 -16.14 15.14 12.78
C GLY A 188 -14.77 15.11 13.45
N VAL A 189 -13.83 14.33 12.91
CA VAL A 189 -12.42 14.31 13.32
C VAL A 189 -11.51 14.60 12.13
N PRO A 190 -10.32 15.20 12.34
CA PRO A 190 -9.32 15.34 11.30
C PRO A 190 -8.85 13.97 10.81
N VAL A 191 -8.88 13.74 9.50
CA VAL A 191 -8.45 12.49 8.86
C VAL A 191 -7.50 12.81 7.71
N GLN A 192 -6.37 12.11 7.63
CA GLN A 192 -5.53 12.13 6.45
C GLN A 192 -5.91 10.99 5.51
N VAL A 193 -6.05 11.26 4.21
CA VAL A 193 -6.51 10.26 3.24
C VAL A 193 -5.52 10.10 2.10
N PHE A 194 -5.27 8.86 1.70
CA PHE A 194 -4.48 8.49 0.54
C PHE A 194 -5.27 7.52 -0.34
N ILE A 195 -5.35 7.84 -1.63
CA ILE A 195 -6.07 7.09 -2.65
C ILE A 195 -5.04 6.62 -3.69
N ALA A 196 -4.81 5.31 -3.76
CA ALA A 196 -4.03 4.73 -4.85
C ALA A 196 -4.89 4.61 -6.10
N CYS A 197 -4.64 5.47 -7.09
CA CYS A 197 -5.45 5.59 -8.30
C CYS A 197 -5.04 4.59 -9.39
N GLY A 198 -3.78 4.14 -9.38
CA GLY A 198 -3.27 3.22 -10.38
C GLY A 198 -3.90 1.83 -10.29
N TYR A 199 -3.68 1.04 -11.33
CA TYR A 199 -4.20 -0.32 -11.44
C TYR A 199 -3.11 -1.27 -11.94
N GLY A 200 -3.22 -2.54 -11.57
CA GLY A 200 -2.25 -3.56 -11.90
C GLY A 200 -1.17 -3.75 -10.83
N GLY A 201 -0.34 -4.78 -11.01
CA GLY A 201 0.68 -5.18 -10.04
C GLY A 201 1.90 -4.26 -9.99
N GLU A 202 2.01 -3.26 -10.87
CA GLU A 202 3.17 -2.35 -10.94
C GLU A 202 3.03 -1.14 -10.01
N ASP A 203 1.81 -0.65 -9.75
CA ASP A 203 1.61 0.57 -8.96
C ASP A 203 2.07 0.38 -7.50
N ARG A 204 3.18 1.04 -7.13
CA ARG A 204 3.82 0.93 -5.81
C ARG A 204 2.97 1.42 -4.65
N TYR A 205 1.96 2.24 -4.93
CA TYR A 205 1.07 2.79 -3.90
C TYR A 205 -0.17 1.91 -3.68
N ARG A 206 -0.48 1.01 -4.62
CA ARG A 206 -1.64 0.14 -4.52
C ARG A 206 -1.39 -0.96 -3.48
N LYS A 207 -2.26 -1.06 -2.47
CA LYS A 207 -2.23 -2.16 -1.50
C LYS A 207 -2.30 -3.50 -2.25
N PRO A 208 -1.46 -4.50 -1.90
CA PRO A 208 -0.74 -4.63 -0.63
C PRO A 208 0.63 -3.94 -0.54
N LYS A 209 1.08 -3.20 -1.56
CA LYS A 209 2.37 -2.50 -1.50
C LYS A 209 2.31 -1.32 -0.53
N THR A 210 3.45 -0.97 0.06
CA THR A 210 3.54 -0.03 1.18
C THR A 210 3.67 1.44 0.76
N GLY A 211 3.59 1.77 -0.54
CA GLY A 211 3.90 3.11 -1.05
C GLY A 211 3.10 4.24 -0.40
N MET A 212 1.78 4.06 -0.18
CA MET A 212 1.00 5.11 0.52
C MET A 212 1.44 5.29 1.98
N TRP A 213 1.77 4.20 2.68
CA TRP A 213 2.30 4.27 4.05
C TRP A 213 3.63 5.00 4.08
N ARG A 214 4.58 4.62 3.20
CA ARG A 214 5.91 5.24 3.13
C ARG A 214 5.83 6.72 2.78
N LEU A 215 4.89 7.11 1.92
CA LEU A 215 4.62 8.52 1.63
C LEU A 215 4.15 9.26 2.88
N MET A 216 3.20 8.70 3.64
CA MET A 216 2.70 9.29 4.88
C MET A 216 3.80 9.40 5.95
N GLU A 217 4.47 8.28 6.24
CA GLU A 217 5.49 8.13 7.27
C GLU A 217 6.67 9.08 7.04
N LYS A 218 7.27 9.05 5.84
CA LYS A 218 8.51 9.79 5.56
C LYS A 218 8.28 11.28 5.35
N HIS A 219 7.14 11.66 4.77
CA HIS A 219 6.97 13.02 4.23
C HIS A 219 5.80 13.79 4.84
N LEU A 220 4.80 13.10 5.39
CA LEU A 220 3.57 13.72 5.84
C LEU A 220 3.25 13.41 7.31
N ASN A 221 4.27 13.10 8.12
CA ASN A 221 4.17 12.89 9.57
C ASN A 221 5.20 13.69 10.40
N SER A 222 5.72 14.79 9.85
CA SER A 222 6.72 15.69 10.49
C SER A 222 7.98 14.99 11.02
N GLY A 223 8.38 13.85 10.43
CA GLY A 223 9.55 13.10 10.88
C GLY A 223 9.37 12.37 12.23
N ASN A 224 8.14 12.28 12.74
CA ASN A 224 7.85 11.50 13.94
C ASN A 224 8.07 10.01 13.66
N GLU A 225 8.94 9.38 14.47
CA GLU A 225 9.09 7.93 14.49
C GLU A 225 7.78 7.29 14.99
N ILE A 226 7.20 6.44 14.16
CA ILE A 226 5.93 5.76 14.44
C ILE A 226 6.17 4.63 15.43
N ASP A 227 5.37 4.60 16.49
CA ASP A 227 5.30 3.49 17.43
C ASP A 227 4.46 2.38 16.80
N MET A 228 5.15 1.37 16.27
CA MET A 228 4.54 0.24 15.58
C MET A 228 3.75 -0.68 16.51
N ASP A 229 4.07 -0.70 17.81
CA ASP A 229 3.35 -1.51 18.79
C ASP A 229 2.01 -0.86 19.14
N GLU A 230 1.95 0.47 19.19
CA GLU A 230 0.69 1.20 19.42
C GLU A 230 -0.10 1.43 18.13
N SER A 231 0.50 1.28 16.94
CA SER A 231 -0.15 1.54 15.66
C SER A 231 -0.80 0.29 15.06
N PHE A 232 -1.85 0.48 14.27
CA PHE A 232 -2.60 -0.62 13.68
C PHE A 232 -3.28 -0.26 12.35
N TYR A 233 -3.67 -1.30 11.60
CA TYR A 233 -4.46 -1.21 10.39
C TYR A 233 -5.77 -2.00 10.52
N VAL A 234 -6.89 -1.42 10.06
CA VAL A 234 -8.19 -2.11 9.99
C VAL A 234 -8.70 -2.16 8.54
N GLY A 235 -9.02 -3.34 8.03
CA GLY A 235 -9.50 -3.50 6.65
C GLY A 235 -10.23 -4.81 6.39
N ASP A 236 -11.13 -4.83 5.41
CA ASP A 236 -11.99 -5.98 5.10
C ASP A 236 -11.29 -7.02 4.21
N ALA A 237 -10.28 -6.61 3.42
CA ALA A 237 -9.54 -7.48 2.52
C ALA A 237 -8.51 -8.34 3.26
N ALA A 238 -8.99 -9.29 4.06
CA ALA A 238 -8.20 -10.13 4.95
C ALA A 238 -7.89 -11.53 4.39
N GLY A 239 -8.29 -11.83 3.15
CA GLY A 239 -8.04 -13.11 2.50
C GLY A 239 -8.88 -14.28 3.04
N ARG A 240 -9.96 -13.98 3.77
CA ARG A 240 -10.92 -14.98 4.26
C ARG A 240 -11.79 -15.51 3.11
N VAL A 241 -12.48 -16.61 3.36
CA VAL A 241 -13.47 -17.14 2.40
C VAL A 241 -14.57 -16.10 2.20
N GLY A 242 -14.71 -15.60 0.97
CA GLY A 242 -15.70 -14.58 0.62
C GLY A 242 -15.14 -13.15 0.55
N ASP A 243 -13.93 -12.91 1.07
CA ASP A 243 -13.26 -11.63 0.89
C ASP A 243 -12.88 -11.44 -0.58
N HIS A 244 -12.97 -10.19 -1.06
CA HIS A 244 -12.69 -9.87 -2.45
C HIS A 244 -11.19 -9.93 -2.78
N SER A 245 -10.33 -9.76 -1.78
CA SER A 245 -8.87 -9.86 -1.87
C SER A 245 -8.23 -10.04 -0.47
N ASP A 246 -6.91 -10.13 -0.43
CA ASP A 246 -6.08 -10.15 0.79
C ASP A 246 -5.19 -8.90 0.90
N ALA A 247 -5.58 -7.81 0.23
CA ALA A 247 -4.74 -6.63 0.07
C ALA A 247 -4.47 -5.90 1.40
N ASP A 248 -5.42 -5.90 2.33
CA ASP A 248 -5.33 -5.14 3.59
C ASP A 248 -4.45 -5.85 4.61
N ILE A 249 -4.65 -7.16 4.79
CA ILE A 249 -3.81 -7.95 5.69
C ILE A 249 -2.35 -7.94 5.22
N LYS A 250 -2.12 -8.13 3.91
CA LYS A 250 -0.76 -8.10 3.35
C LYS A 250 -0.12 -6.71 3.40
N PHE A 251 -0.92 -5.65 3.27
CA PHE A 251 -0.42 -4.27 3.46
C PHE A 251 0.06 -4.07 4.90
N ALA A 252 -0.74 -4.47 5.89
CA ALA A 252 -0.39 -4.39 7.30
C ALA A 252 0.86 -5.24 7.62
N GLU A 253 0.92 -6.49 7.13
CA GLU A 253 2.05 -7.39 7.31
C GLU A 253 3.36 -6.83 6.72
N ALA A 254 3.30 -6.28 5.50
CA ALA A 254 4.47 -5.70 4.84
C ALA A 254 5.04 -4.49 5.60
N ILE A 255 4.18 -3.73 6.28
CA ILE A 255 4.57 -2.59 7.12
C ILE A 255 5.02 -3.04 8.51
N GLY A 256 4.47 -4.15 9.02
CA GLY A 256 4.64 -4.62 10.39
C GLY A 256 3.62 -4.04 11.37
N LEU A 257 2.42 -3.68 10.90
CA LEU A 257 1.32 -3.20 11.75
C LEU A 257 0.51 -4.36 12.33
N LYS A 258 -0.05 -4.15 13.53
CA LYS A 258 -1.18 -4.96 14.02
C LYS A 258 -2.35 -4.83 13.05
N PHE A 259 -3.01 -5.93 12.71
CA PHE A 259 -4.14 -5.97 11.79
C PHE A 259 -5.41 -6.40 12.49
N TYR A 260 -6.51 -5.72 12.19
CA TYR A 260 -7.86 -6.10 12.64
C TYR A 260 -8.82 -6.10 11.44
N VAL A 261 -9.81 -6.99 11.49
CA VAL A 261 -10.94 -6.93 10.55
C VAL A 261 -12.03 -6.01 11.11
N PRO A 262 -12.87 -5.38 10.27
CA PRO A 262 -13.80 -4.35 10.71
C PRO A 262 -14.85 -4.90 11.69
N GLU A 263 -15.34 -6.12 11.46
CA GLU A 263 -16.33 -6.79 12.31
C GLU A 263 -15.80 -6.91 13.75
N ASP A 264 -14.58 -7.43 13.91
CA ASP A 264 -13.95 -7.62 15.24
C ASP A 264 -13.62 -6.27 15.91
N TYR A 265 -13.30 -5.24 15.13
CA TYR A 265 -12.86 -3.95 15.68
C TYR A 265 -14.03 -3.03 16.07
N PHE A 266 -15.15 -3.09 15.32
CA PHE A 266 -16.28 -2.17 15.46
C PHE A 266 -17.56 -2.82 16.01
N GLU A 267 -17.76 -4.14 15.93
CA GLU A 267 -18.96 -4.80 16.48
C GLU A 267 -18.90 -5.11 17.99
N VAL A 268 -18.01 -4.44 18.74
CA VAL A 268 -17.90 -4.55 20.20
C VAL A 268 -18.72 -3.49 20.92
#